data_AF-A0A2N8MD77-F1
#
_entry.id   AF-A0A2N8MD77-F1
#
_cell.length_a   1.000
_cell.length_b   1.000
_cell.length_c   1.000
_cell.angle_alpha   90.00
_cell.angle_beta   90.00
_cell.angle_gamma   90.00
#
_symmetry.space_group_name_H-M   'P 1'
#
loop_
_entity.id
_entity.type
_entity.pdbx_description
1 polymer ?
#
loop_
_entity_poly.entity_id
_entity_poly.type
_entity_poly.pdbx_seq_one_letter_code
_entity_poly.pdbx_strand_id
1 'polypeptide(L)'
;MRAILGACALCCGIFSMPEADASVLINIDLSSQTMHVSSDMGSYDWRISTARSGYRTPRGTYRPYQLQRTHFSHKYHMSPMPYSIFFAGGYAIHGTYETASLGRPVSHGCIRLAPGNAALLFHIVQAEGARITISGAPPRMSYYARLHRRGTGTAYALWRLRPHNALAYSPARRAPATVRTWQVNPVVRSLPQWPTWP
;
A
#
# COMPACT_ATOMS: atom_id res chain seq x y z
N MET A 1 -28.24 1.04 -65.35
CA MET A 1 -27.91 1.83 -64.14
C MET A 1 -29.19 2.16 -63.39
N ARG A 2 -29.56 1.41 -62.35
CA ARG A 2 -30.55 1.83 -61.34
C ARG A 2 -30.17 1.21 -59.99
N ALA A 3 -29.95 2.07 -59.00
CA ALA A 3 -29.26 1.79 -57.75
C ALA A 3 -30.12 1.01 -56.76
N ILE A 4 -29.47 0.09 -56.03
CA ILE A 4 -30.05 -0.66 -54.92
C ILE A 4 -29.98 0.21 -53.66
N LEU A 5 -31.13 0.51 -53.07
CA LEU A 5 -31.25 1.16 -51.76
C LEU A 5 -30.85 0.18 -50.66
N GLY A 6 -29.65 0.37 -50.10
CA GLY A 6 -29.19 -0.36 -48.92
C GLY A 6 -29.63 0.36 -47.65
N ALA A 7 -30.66 -0.14 -46.98
CA ALA A 7 -31.01 0.28 -45.62
C ALA A 7 -30.00 -0.32 -44.63
N CYS A 8 -28.99 0.47 -44.25
CA CYS A 8 -28.05 0.10 -43.20
C CYS A 8 -28.68 0.41 -41.84
N ALA A 9 -29.30 -0.59 -41.22
CA ALA A 9 -29.82 -0.51 -39.86
C ALA A 9 -28.65 -0.32 -38.89
N LEU A 10 -28.50 0.91 -38.37
CA LEU A 10 -27.63 1.25 -37.25
C LEU A 10 -28.19 0.59 -35.98
N CYS A 11 -27.85 -0.67 -35.76
CA CYS A 11 -27.95 -1.29 -34.45
C CYS A 11 -26.89 -0.66 -33.53
N CYS A 12 -27.24 0.44 -32.87
CA CYS A 12 -26.52 0.93 -31.70
C CYS A 12 -26.64 -0.12 -30.59
N GLY A 13 -25.73 -1.09 -30.60
CA GLY A 13 -25.57 -2.05 -29.53
C GLY A 13 -25.21 -1.31 -28.24
N ILE A 14 -26.12 -1.38 -27.27
CA ILE A 14 -25.88 -0.96 -25.89
C ILE A 14 -24.87 -1.97 -25.34
N PHE A 15 -23.58 -1.69 -25.50
CA PHE A 15 -22.52 -2.46 -24.86
C PHE A 15 -22.53 -2.07 -23.39
N SER A 16 -23.35 -2.76 -22.59
CA SER A 16 -23.25 -2.73 -21.13
C SER A 16 -21.91 -3.34 -20.74
N MET A 17 -20.89 -2.49 -20.63
CA MET A 17 -19.64 -2.90 -20.00
C MET A 17 -19.96 -3.26 -18.55
N PRO A 18 -19.61 -4.45 -18.07
CA PRO A 18 -19.75 -4.75 -16.65
C PRO A 18 -18.89 -3.74 -15.89
N GLU A 19 -19.50 -3.00 -14.96
CA GLU A 19 -18.73 -2.33 -13.91
C GLU A 19 -17.99 -3.43 -13.16
N ALA A 20 -16.66 -3.48 -13.34
CA ALA A 20 -15.82 -4.36 -12.56
C ALA A 20 -16.06 -4.05 -11.07
N ASP A 21 -16.78 -4.94 -10.38
CA ASP A 21 -16.88 -4.86 -8.92
C ASP A 21 -15.47 -5.03 -8.36
N ALA A 22 -15.16 -4.31 -7.30
CA ALA A 22 -13.83 -4.34 -6.72
C ALA A 22 -13.52 -5.74 -6.17
N SER A 23 -12.61 -6.48 -6.82
CA SER A 23 -12.25 -7.83 -6.35
C SER A 23 -11.28 -7.78 -5.16
N VAL A 24 -10.47 -6.73 -5.05
CA VAL A 24 -9.56 -6.57 -3.89
C VAL A 24 -10.28 -5.89 -2.73
N LEU A 25 -10.36 -6.58 -1.60
CA LEU A 25 -10.82 -6.02 -0.34
C LEU A 25 -9.61 -5.63 0.53
N ILE A 26 -9.46 -4.33 0.79
CA ILE A 26 -8.41 -3.77 1.63
C ILE A 26 -9.04 -3.26 2.92
N ASN A 27 -8.90 -4.02 4.01
CA ASN A 27 -9.44 -3.68 5.32
C ASN A 27 -8.33 -3.13 6.23
N ILE A 28 -8.53 -1.92 6.75
CA ILE A 28 -7.55 -1.19 7.54
C ILE A 28 -8.14 -0.92 8.91
N ASP A 29 -7.47 -1.42 9.95
CA ASP A 29 -7.84 -1.15 11.35
C ASP A 29 -6.81 -0.21 11.97
N LEU A 30 -7.28 1.00 12.30
CA LEU A 30 -6.48 2.04 12.93
C LEU A 30 -6.09 1.68 14.38
N SER A 31 -6.84 0.80 15.04
CA SER A 31 -6.63 0.41 16.44
C SER A 31 -5.45 -0.55 16.58
N SER A 32 -5.38 -1.55 15.71
CA SER A 32 -4.28 -2.52 15.65
C SER A 32 -3.10 -2.05 14.80
N GLN A 33 -3.28 -1.00 13.99
CA GLN A 33 -2.32 -0.56 12.96
C GLN A 33 -1.99 -1.70 11.98
N THR A 34 -3.02 -2.36 11.46
CA THR A 34 -2.90 -3.44 10.47
C THR A 34 -3.74 -3.18 9.22
N MET A 35 -3.28 -3.74 8.11
CA MET A 35 -4.00 -3.84 6.85
C MET A 35 -4.14 -5.31 6.48
N HIS A 36 -5.37 -5.76 6.29
CA HIS A 36 -5.70 -7.06 5.74
C HIS A 36 -6.12 -6.88 4.28
N VAL A 37 -5.51 -7.63 3.37
CA VAL A 37 -5.81 -7.59 1.94
C VAL A 37 -6.30 -8.96 1.53
N SER A 38 -7.41 -9.00 0.80
CA SER A 38 -7.93 -10.21 0.15
C SER A 38 -8.15 -9.91 -1.31
N SER A 39 -7.60 -10.75 -2.19
CA SER A 39 -7.64 -10.62 -3.65
C SER A 39 -7.62 -12.01 -4.28
N ASP A 40 -7.84 -12.08 -5.59
CA ASP A 40 -7.68 -13.33 -6.34
C ASP A 40 -6.22 -13.81 -6.34
N MET A 41 -5.27 -12.87 -6.25
CA MET A 41 -3.83 -13.14 -6.12
C MET A 41 -3.39 -13.60 -4.72
N GLY A 42 -4.28 -13.57 -3.72
CA GLY A 42 -4.01 -14.07 -2.37
C GLY A 42 -4.51 -13.18 -1.23
N SER A 43 -4.18 -13.58 -0.01
CA SER A 43 -4.51 -12.87 1.23
C SER A 43 -3.26 -12.49 2.02
N TYR A 44 -3.23 -11.28 2.56
CA TYR A 44 -2.06 -10.70 3.21
C TYR A 44 -2.42 -9.88 4.46
N ASP A 45 -1.56 -9.97 5.47
CA ASP A 45 -1.65 -9.17 6.70
C ASP A 45 -0.37 -8.35 6.89
N TRP A 46 -0.51 -7.02 6.91
CA TRP A 46 0.62 -6.11 7.00
C TRP A 46 0.49 -5.10 8.13
N ARG A 47 1.62 -4.80 8.77
CA ARG A 47 1.73 -3.65 9.68
C ARG A 47 1.73 -2.35 8.87
N ILE A 48 0.99 -1.37 9.35
CA ILE A 48 0.89 -0.05 8.74
C ILE A 48 1.28 1.05 9.72
N SER A 49 1.54 2.25 9.22
CA SER A 49 1.60 3.44 10.05
C SER A 49 0.66 4.52 9.52
N THR A 50 -0.22 5.00 10.40
CA THR A 50 -1.28 5.97 10.08
C THR A 50 -1.10 7.26 10.87
N ALA A 51 -2.11 8.15 10.85
CA ALA A 51 -2.03 9.47 11.44
C ALA A 51 -1.67 9.46 12.93
N ARG A 52 -0.64 10.21 13.30
CA ARG A 52 -0.30 10.52 14.70
C ARG A 52 -1.32 11.46 15.34
N SER A 53 -1.25 11.60 16.67
CA SER A 53 -2.05 12.58 17.42
C SER A 53 -1.93 13.98 16.81
N GLY A 54 -3.06 14.69 16.66
CA GLY A 54 -3.15 15.97 15.97
C GLY A 54 -3.39 15.88 14.46
N TYR A 55 -3.38 14.67 13.89
CA TYR A 55 -3.72 14.40 12.49
C TYR A 55 -4.81 13.33 12.40
N ARG A 56 -5.41 13.18 11.21
CA ARG A 56 -6.49 12.21 10.96
C ARG A 56 -6.24 11.41 9.68
N THR A 57 -6.37 10.09 9.79
CA THR A 57 -6.61 9.21 8.64
C THR A 57 -8.13 9.09 8.49
N PRO A 58 -8.71 9.42 7.33
CA PRO A 58 -10.15 9.45 7.18
C PRO A 58 -10.72 8.02 7.21
N ARG A 59 -11.69 7.80 8.10
CA ARG A 59 -12.43 6.52 8.21
C ARG A 59 -13.52 6.44 7.15
N GLY A 60 -13.96 5.24 6.80
CA GLY A 60 -15.02 4.99 5.82
C GLY A 60 -14.60 4.01 4.73
N THR A 61 -15.42 3.91 3.69
CA THR A 61 -15.16 3.04 2.53
C THR A 61 -14.88 3.88 1.30
N TYR A 62 -13.85 3.49 0.54
CA TYR A 62 -13.30 4.25 -0.57
C TYR A 62 -12.99 3.34 -1.76
N ARG A 63 -12.93 3.93 -2.95
CA ARG A 63 -12.34 3.32 -4.14
C ARG A 63 -11.05 4.09 -4.47
N PRO A 64 -9.96 3.42 -4.87
CA PRO A 64 -8.81 4.09 -5.45
C PRO A 64 -9.24 4.91 -6.67
N TYR A 65 -8.74 6.14 -6.80
CA TYR A 65 -9.00 6.98 -7.97
C TYR A 65 -7.74 7.28 -8.79
N GLN A 66 -6.54 7.05 -8.23
CA GLN A 66 -5.28 7.30 -8.92
C GLN A 66 -4.15 6.44 -8.37
N LEU A 67 -3.36 5.88 -9.28
CA LEU A 67 -2.19 5.06 -8.98
C LEU A 67 -0.92 5.76 -9.49
N GLN A 68 0.08 5.96 -8.63
CA GLN A 68 1.38 6.53 -9.01
C GLN A 68 2.54 5.70 -8.46
N ARG A 69 3.37 5.15 -9.36
CA ARG A 69 4.57 4.38 -8.98
C ARG A 69 5.59 5.24 -8.24
N THR A 70 5.79 6.47 -8.71
CA THR A 70 6.70 7.44 -8.11
C THR A 70 5.90 8.71 -7.80
N HIS A 71 5.78 9.05 -6.53
CA HIS A 71 5.17 10.30 -6.07
C HIS A 71 6.07 10.95 -5.02
N PHE A 72 6.19 12.27 -5.08
CA PHE A 72 6.89 13.08 -4.08
C PHE A 72 5.90 14.06 -3.47
N SER A 73 5.76 14.05 -2.15
CA SER A 73 4.82 14.95 -1.51
C SER A 73 5.42 16.34 -1.35
N HIS A 74 4.94 17.30 -2.15
CA HIS A 74 5.35 18.71 -2.03
C HIS A 74 4.99 19.28 -0.65
N LYS A 75 3.88 18.82 -0.05
CA LYS A 75 3.43 19.19 1.30
C LYS A 75 4.37 18.70 2.42
N TYR A 76 5.20 17.70 2.16
CA TYR A 76 6.13 17.11 3.13
C TYR A 76 7.56 17.11 2.60
N HIS A 77 8.05 18.27 2.13
CA HIS A 77 9.45 18.46 1.73
C HIS A 77 9.95 17.45 0.69
N MET A 78 9.15 17.15 -0.32
CA MET A 78 9.48 16.15 -1.36
C MET A 78 9.72 14.75 -0.78
N SER A 79 9.06 14.41 0.33
CA SER A 79 9.18 13.06 0.90
C SER A 79 8.69 12.02 -0.11
N PRO A 80 9.47 10.95 -0.39
CA PRO A 80 9.10 9.93 -1.36
C PRO A 80 7.92 9.10 -0.87
N MET A 81 6.95 8.91 -1.75
CA MET A 81 5.76 8.07 -1.57
C MET A 81 5.69 7.04 -2.71
N PRO A 82 6.61 6.06 -2.73
CA PRO A 82 6.63 5.05 -3.78
C PRO A 82 5.36 4.20 -3.74
N TYR A 83 4.85 3.80 -4.90
CA TYR A 83 3.66 2.95 -5.06
C TYR A 83 2.43 3.53 -4.36
N SER A 84 2.12 4.79 -4.67
CA SER A 84 0.99 5.51 -4.11
C SER A 84 -0.34 5.09 -4.73
N ILE A 85 -1.30 4.78 -3.87
CA ILE A 85 -2.69 4.45 -4.19
C ILE A 85 -3.56 5.52 -3.52
N PHE A 86 -4.01 6.51 -4.28
CA PHE A 86 -4.84 7.61 -3.78
C PHE A 86 -6.31 7.21 -3.71
N PHE A 87 -6.98 7.58 -2.61
CA PHE A 87 -8.36 7.15 -2.35
C PHE A 87 -9.29 8.24 -1.80
N ALA A 88 -8.78 9.35 -1.26
CA ALA A 88 -9.59 10.51 -0.89
C ALA A 88 -8.77 11.79 -0.85
N GLY A 89 -9.10 12.85 -1.60
CA GLY A 89 -8.57 14.22 -1.37
C GLY A 89 -7.05 14.36 -1.11
N GLY A 90 -6.21 13.53 -1.73
CA GLY A 90 -4.76 13.49 -1.51
C GLY A 90 -4.25 12.50 -0.43
N TYR A 91 -5.13 11.83 0.31
CA TYR A 91 -4.80 10.67 1.15
C TYR A 91 -4.50 9.45 0.28
N ALA A 92 -3.40 8.76 0.62
CA ALA A 92 -2.93 7.60 -0.10
C ALA A 92 -2.47 6.47 0.82
N ILE A 93 -2.50 5.24 0.29
CA ILE A 93 -1.67 4.13 0.76
C ILE A 93 -0.36 4.19 -0.03
N HIS A 94 0.79 4.15 0.64
CA HIS A 94 2.09 4.21 -0.05
C HIS A 94 3.21 3.53 0.74
N GLY A 95 4.31 3.23 0.04
CA GLY A 95 5.52 2.71 0.65
C GLY A 95 6.26 3.75 1.48
N THR A 96 7.06 3.29 2.43
CA THR A 96 7.88 4.18 3.25
C THR A 96 9.23 3.57 3.64
N TYR A 97 10.26 4.41 3.75
CA TYR A 97 11.59 3.99 4.20
C TYR A 97 11.75 3.96 5.73
N GLU A 98 10.86 4.60 6.50
CA GLU A 98 10.85 4.51 7.98
C GLU A 98 10.13 3.24 8.47
N THR A 99 10.58 2.07 8.02
CA THR A 99 9.93 0.78 8.31
C THR A 99 9.86 0.46 9.80
N ALA A 100 10.81 0.98 10.60
CA ALA A 100 10.82 0.83 12.06
C ALA A 100 9.60 1.45 12.77
N SER A 101 8.85 2.32 12.08
CA SER A 101 7.64 2.94 12.61
C SER A 101 6.35 2.16 12.35
N LEU A 102 6.40 1.09 11.54
CA LEU A 102 5.23 0.31 11.17
C LEU A 102 4.60 -0.42 12.37
N GLY A 103 3.28 -0.32 12.47
CA GLY A 103 2.47 -0.73 13.61
C GLY A 103 2.34 0.35 14.68
N ARG A 104 2.74 1.59 14.39
CA ARG A 104 2.53 2.76 15.25
C ARG A 104 2.05 3.95 14.42
N PRO A 105 1.15 4.79 14.96
CA PRO A 105 0.68 5.98 14.25
C PRO A 105 1.72 7.10 14.29
N VAL A 106 2.41 7.35 13.17
CA VAL A 106 3.42 8.43 13.03
C VAL A 106 3.23 9.31 11.79
N SER A 107 2.30 8.97 10.89
CA SER A 107 2.07 9.71 9.65
C SER A 107 1.24 10.98 9.87
N HIS A 108 1.07 11.78 8.82
CA HIS A 108 0.21 12.96 8.80
C HIS A 108 -1.20 12.68 8.23
N GLY A 109 -1.54 11.42 7.97
CA GLY A 109 -2.83 11.05 7.37
C GLY A 109 -2.78 9.81 6.50
N CYS A 110 -1.78 9.75 5.62
CA CYS A 110 -1.58 8.61 4.71
C CYS A 110 -1.31 7.31 5.46
N ILE A 111 -1.61 6.19 4.81
CA ILE A 111 -1.35 4.85 5.34
C ILE A 111 -0.03 4.36 4.75
N ARG A 112 0.99 4.23 5.61
CA ARG A 112 2.33 3.81 5.22
C ARG A 112 2.46 2.30 5.29
N LEU A 113 3.07 1.71 4.27
CA LEU A 113 3.44 0.30 4.19
C LEU A 113 4.96 0.14 4.04
N ALA A 114 5.47 -1.08 4.32
CA ALA A 114 6.80 -1.45 3.87
C ALA A 114 6.87 -1.36 2.33
N PRO A 115 8.02 -0.93 1.73
CA PRO A 115 8.08 -0.68 0.29
C PRO A 115 7.71 -1.88 -0.59
N GLY A 116 8.12 -3.09 -0.20
CA GLY A 116 7.76 -4.32 -0.91
C GLY A 116 6.26 -4.60 -0.88
N ASN A 117 5.62 -4.41 0.27
CA ASN A 117 4.17 -4.60 0.42
C ASN A 117 3.39 -3.55 -0.37
N ALA A 118 3.87 -2.30 -0.38
CA ALA A 118 3.26 -1.23 -1.18
C ALA A 118 3.35 -1.53 -2.68
N ALA A 119 4.50 -2.03 -3.15
CA ALA A 119 4.69 -2.45 -4.54
C ALA A 119 3.73 -3.59 -4.91
N LEU A 120 3.66 -4.63 -4.07
CA LEU A 120 2.76 -5.76 -4.29
C LEU A 120 1.29 -5.31 -4.32
N LEU A 121 0.85 -4.54 -3.32
CA LEU A 121 -0.51 -4.01 -3.27
C LEU A 121 -0.84 -3.18 -4.50
N PHE A 122 0.08 -2.30 -4.92
CA PHE A 122 -0.12 -1.47 -6.11
C PHE A 122 -0.38 -2.30 -7.34
N HIS A 123 0.36 -3.40 -7.53
CA HIS A 123 0.19 -4.29 -8.67
C HIS A 123 -1.13 -5.06 -8.61
N ILE A 124 -1.52 -5.56 -7.43
CA ILE A 124 -2.82 -6.22 -7.23
C ILE A 124 -3.94 -5.22 -7.56
N VAL A 125 -3.95 -4.02 -6.95
CA VAL A 125 -4.97 -2.99 -7.18
C VAL A 125 -5.00 -2.51 -8.65
N GLN A 126 -3.85 -2.43 -9.31
CA GLN A 126 -3.78 -2.07 -10.73
C GLN A 126 -4.45 -3.11 -11.63
N ALA A 127 -4.33 -4.40 -11.30
CA ALA A 127 -4.91 -5.49 -12.09
C ALA A 127 -6.42 -5.69 -11.82
N GLU A 128 -6.83 -5.48 -10.58
CA GLU A 128 -8.10 -5.98 -10.06
C GLU A 128 -9.06 -4.88 -9.56
N GLY A 129 -8.60 -3.63 -9.49
CA GLY A 129 -9.30 -2.58 -8.75
C GLY A 129 -9.26 -2.82 -7.24
N ALA A 130 -9.98 -2.02 -6.44
CA ALA A 130 -10.09 -2.28 -5.00
C ALA A 130 -11.24 -1.54 -4.31
N ARG A 131 -11.66 -2.09 -3.16
CA ARG A 131 -12.49 -1.44 -2.14
C ARG A 131 -11.67 -1.33 -0.86
N ILE A 132 -11.45 -0.11 -0.41
CA ILE A 132 -10.69 0.19 0.80
C ILE A 132 -11.66 0.52 1.93
N THR A 133 -11.60 -0.19 3.05
CA THR A 133 -12.40 0.07 4.25
C THR A 133 -11.48 0.43 5.41
N ILE A 134 -11.69 1.60 6.01
CA ILE A 134 -10.88 2.14 7.11
C ILE A 134 -11.76 2.28 8.35
N SER A 135 -11.44 1.52 9.39
CA SER A 135 -12.19 1.43 10.65
C SER A 135 -11.30 1.58 11.88
N GLY A 136 -11.90 1.50 13.08
CA GLY A 136 -11.17 1.62 14.33
C GLY A 136 -10.75 3.05 14.67
N ALA A 137 -9.87 3.19 15.66
CA ALA A 137 -9.30 4.46 16.10
C ALA A 137 -7.84 4.30 16.53
N PRO A 138 -6.93 5.24 16.15
CA PRO A 138 -5.53 5.15 16.55
C PRO A 138 -5.38 5.06 18.09
N PRO A 139 -4.53 4.17 18.63
CA PRO A 139 -4.29 4.12 20.05
C PRO A 139 -3.74 5.44 20.56
N ARG A 140 -4.18 5.87 21.74
CA ARG A 140 -3.57 7.03 22.41
C ARG A 140 -2.08 6.73 22.60
N MET A 141 -1.22 7.69 22.26
CA MET A 141 0.25 7.52 22.19
C MET A 141 0.87 6.85 23.44
N SER A 142 0.26 7.04 24.61
CA SER A 142 0.64 6.42 25.89
C SER A 142 0.66 4.89 25.87
N TYR A 143 -0.15 4.25 25.02
CA TYR A 143 -0.23 2.78 24.90
C TYR A 143 1.05 2.18 24.29
N TYR A 144 1.51 2.72 23.16
CA TYR A 144 2.75 2.27 22.52
C TYR A 144 4.01 2.66 23.30
N ALA A 145 4.01 3.81 23.99
CA ALA A 145 5.10 4.20 24.88
C ALA A 145 5.30 3.21 26.05
N ARG A 146 4.21 2.61 26.54
CA ARG A 146 4.24 1.63 27.64
C ARG A 146 4.64 0.23 27.18
N LEU A 147 4.19 -0.21 25.99
CA LEU A 147 4.64 -1.44 25.34
C LEU A 147 6.17 -1.45 25.11
N HIS A 148 6.74 -0.33 24.65
CA HIS A 148 8.19 -0.21 24.48
C HIS A 148 8.97 -0.30 25.80
N ARG A 149 8.37 0.06 26.95
CA ARG A 149 9.01 -0.07 28.27
C ARG A 149 8.88 -1.46 28.90
N ARG A 150 7.88 -2.26 28.51
CA ARG A 150 7.52 -3.51 29.20
C ARG A 150 7.78 -4.80 28.44
N GLY A 151 8.11 -4.80 27.15
CA GLY A 151 8.38 -6.07 26.47
C GLY A 151 8.69 -5.98 24.99
N THR A 152 9.98 -6.00 24.67
CA THR A 152 10.51 -6.35 23.34
C THR A 152 10.65 -7.86 23.12
N GLY A 153 9.84 -8.69 23.81
CA GLY A 153 9.93 -10.16 23.71
C GLY A 153 8.61 -10.87 23.42
N THR A 154 7.57 -10.62 24.22
CA THR A 154 6.44 -11.58 24.33
C THR A 154 5.28 -11.31 23.37
N ALA A 155 4.90 -10.06 23.11
CA ALA A 155 3.90 -9.75 22.08
C ALA A 155 4.42 -9.99 20.65
N TYR A 156 5.75 -9.91 20.45
CA TYR A 156 6.42 -10.27 19.20
C TYR A 156 6.53 -11.79 18.99
N ALA A 157 6.67 -12.58 20.07
CA ALA A 157 6.81 -14.04 19.99
C ALA A 157 5.52 -14.74 19.56
N LEU A 158 4.34 -14.26 20.00
CA LEU A 158 3.06 -14.89 19.68
C LEU A 158 2.64 -14.75 18.21
N TRP A 159 3.13 -13.73 17.49
CA TRP A 159 2.86 -13.56 16.05
C TRP A 159 3.92 -14.25 15.15
N ARG A 160 5.12 -14.54 15.67
CA ARG A 160 6.19 -15.28 14.96
C ARG A 160 5.85 -16.73 14.63
N LEU A 161 4.79 -17.27 15.23
CA LEU A 161 4.33 -18.65 15.04
C LEU A 161 3.37 -18.82 13.84
N ARG A 162 3.04 -17.73 13.12
CA ARG A 162 2.34 -17.80 11.83
C ARG A 162 3.36 -17.52 10.72
N PRO A 163 3.46 -18.37 9.67
CA PRO A 163 4.40 -18.14 8.59
C PRO A 163 3.94 -16.93 7.78
N HIS A 164 4.38 -15.74 8.18
CA HIS A 164 4.25 -14.53 7.40
C HIS A 164 5.60 -14.26 6.76
N ASN A 165 5.66 -14.32 5.42
CA ASN A 165 6.78 -13.81 4.63
C ASN A 165 6.85 -12.28 4.79
N ALA A 166 7.24 -11.84 5.98
CA ALA A 166 7.69 -10.48 6.21
C ALA A 166 9.06 -10.36 5.56
N LEU A 167 9.07 -9.98 4.27
CA LEU A 167 10.26 -9.44 3.61
C LEU A 167 10.59 -8.09 4.25
N ALA A 168 11.07 -8.17 5.49
CA ALA A 168 11.49 -7.06 6.30
C ALA A 168 12.83 -6.55 5.74
N TYR A 169 12.80 -5.41 5.08
CA TYR A 169 14.02 -4.61 4.91
C TYR A 169 14.47 -4.15 6.31
N SER A 170 15.46 -4.86 6.86
CA SER A 170 16.10 -4.54 8.13
C SER A 170 17.45 -3.90 7.81
N PRO A 171 17.68 -2.61 8.12
CA PRO A 171 19.01 -2.05 8.05
C PRO A 171 19.79 -2.52 9.29
N ALA A 172 20.80 -3.36 9.07
CA ALA A 172 21.82 -3.63 10.08
C ALA A 172 22.53 -2.31 10.41
N ARG A 173 22.64 -1.97 11.70
CA ARG A 173 23.37 -0.78 12.13
C ARG A 173 24.88 -1.04 12.09
N ARG A 174 25.59 -0.07 11.50
CA ARG A 174 27.03 0.29 11.60
C ARG A 174 28.05 -0.65 10.94
N ALA A 175 28.41 -0.32 9.71
CA ALA A 175 29.81 -0.20 9.25
C ALA A 175 29.85 0.65 7.95
N PRO A 176 30.92 1.43 7.69
CA PRO A 176 31.02 2.28 6.51
C PRO A 176 31.67 1.50 5.35
N ALA A 177 30.95 1.27 4.25
CA ALA A 177 31.57 0.91 2.98
C ALA A 177 30.60 1.07 1.79
N THR A 178 30.98 2.00 0.91
CA THR A 178 30.79 2.09 -0.54
C THR A 178 29.45 1.75 -1.20
N VAL A 179 28.96 2.74 -1.95
CA VAL A 179 27.78 2.72 -2.83
C VAL A 179 28.05 1.81 -4.03
N ARG A 180 27.87 0.48 -3.92
CA ARG A 180 27.69 -0.38 -5.11
C ARG A 180 27.16 -1.81 -4.91
N THR A 181 26.78 -2.24 -3.70
CA THR A 181 26.34 -3.64 -3.49
C THR A 181 25.07 -3.76 -2.65
N TRP A 182 23.93 -3.27 -3.17
CA TRP A 182 22.63 -3.45 -2.50
C TRP A 182 21.48 -3.63 -3.49
N GLN A 183 21.54 -4.65 -4.34
CA GLN A 183 20.40 -5.02 -5.18
C GLN A 183 20.46 -6.50 -5.56
N VAL A 184 19.93 -7.36 -4.70
CA VAL A 184 19.42 -8.68 -5.13
C VAL A 184 18.22 -9.05 -4.27
N ASN A 185 17.06 -9.13 -4.93
CA ASN A 185 15.82 -9.67 -4.42
C ASN A 185 15.78 -11.16 -4.83
N PRO A 186 15.66 -12.13 -3.91
CA PRO A 186 15.78 -13.56 -4.23
C PRO A 186 14.60 -14.15 -5.03
N VAL A 187 13.59 -13.35 -5.41
CA VAL A 187 12.36 -13.86 -6.07
C VAL A 187 12.28 -13.48 -7.56
N VAL A 188 13.23 -12.69 -8.10
CA VAL A 188 13.22 -12.33 -9.54
C VAL A 188 14.49 -12.84 -10.20
N ARG A 189 14.36 -13.92 -10.98
CA ARG A 189 15.49 -14.56 -11.70
C ARG A 189 15.98 -13.77 -12.93
N SER A 190 15.47 -12.57 -13.15
CA SER A 190 15.97 -11.62 -14.15
C SER A 190 15.60 -10.18 -13.77
N LEU A 191 16.61 -9.37 -13.44
CA LEU A 191 16.44 -7.93 -13.23
C LEU A 191 16.12 -7.27 -14.58
N PRO A 192 15.05 -6.46 -14.69
CA PRO A 192 15.00 -5.45 -15.74
C PRO A 192 16.22 -4.54 -15.55
N GLN A 193 17.00 -4.34 -16.60
CA GLN A 193 18.10 -3.38 -16.58
C GLN A 193 17.49 -1.98 -16.37
N TRP A 194 17.68 -1.42 -15.17
CA TRP A 194 17.30 -0.05 -14.89
C TRP A 194 18.42 0.89 -15.36
N PRO A 195 18.09 1.99 -16.08
CA PRO A 195 19.07 3.04 -16.33
C PRO A 195 19.55 3.61 -14.99
N THR A 196 20.86 3.80 -14.86
CA THR A 196 21.46 4.61 -13.81
C THR A 196 20.96 6.05 -13.98
N TRP A 197 20.30 6.61 -12.97
CA TRP A 197 19.85 7.99 -12.98
C TRP A 197 20.98 8.94 -12.53
N PRO A 198 21.03 10.18 -13.09
CA PRO A 198 22.03 11.22 -12.81
C PRO A 198 21.98 11.77 -11.39
#